data_AF-A0A067EBS9-F1
#
_entry.id   AF-A0A067EBS9-F1
#
_cell.length_a   1.000
_cell.length_b   1.000
_cell.length_c   1.000
_cell.angle_alpha   90.00
_cell.angle_beta   90.00
_cell.angle_gamma   90.00
#
_symmetry.space_group_name_H-M   'P 1'
#
loop_
_entity.id
_entity.type
_entity.pdbx_description
1 polymer ?
#
loop_
_entity_poly.entity_id
_entity_poly.type
_entity_poly.pdbx_seq_one_letter_code
_entity_poly.pdbx_strand_id
1 'polypeptide(L)'
;MDFRPSRMAVVAKQVEAFVREFFDQNPLSQIGLVTVKDGVANCLTDLGGSPESHIKALMGKLGCSGDSSLQNALDLVQGLLSQIPSYGHREVLILYSALSTCDPGDIMETIQKCKESKIRCSVIGLSAEMFICKHLCQDTGGSYSVALDESHFKELIMEHAPPPPAIAEFAIANLIKMGFPQRAGEGSISICSCHKEVKVGVGYTCPRCKARVCELPTDCRICGLQLVSSPHLARSYHHLFPIAPFDEVTPLCLNDPRNRSRSTCFGCQQSLLSSGNKPGLYVACPKCKKHFCLECDIYIHESLHNCPGCESLRHSNPIVANEG
;
A
#
# COMPACT_ATOMS: atom_id res chain seq x y z
N MET A 1 -9.75 -19.69 17.57
CA MET A 1 -10.82 -20.55 16.99
C MET A 1 -10.56 -20.65 15.50
N ASP A 2 -10.95 -21.73 14.82
CA ASP A 2 -10.73 -21.81 13.37
C ASP A 2 -11.67 -20.86 12.60
N PHE A 3 -11.20 -20.33 11.47
CA PHE A 3 -11.89 -19.31 10.68
C PHE A 3 -13.19 -19.85 10.06
N ARG A 4 -14.27 -19.06 10.10
CA ARG A 4 -15.60 -19.44 9.57
C ARG A 4 -16.02 -18.52 8.41
N PRO A 5 -16.71 -19.01 7.36
CA PRO A 5 -17.16 -20.39 7.13
C PRO A 5 -16.06 -21.34 6.64
N SER A 6 -15.01 -20.82 6.01
CA SER A 6 -13.78 -21.55 5.71
C SER A 6 -12.59 -20.60 5.73
N ARG A 7 -11.39 -21.13 5.98
CA ARG A 7 -10.14 -20.33 5.95
C ARG A 7 -10.00 -19.59 4.63
N MET A 8 -10.23 -20.27 3.50
CA MET A 8 -10.11 -19.68 2.17
C MET A 8 -11.11 -18.54 1.94
N ALA A 9 -12.36 -18.69 2.39
CA ALA A 9 -13.35 -17.61 2.25
C ALA A 9 -12.96 -16.37 3.06
N VAL A 10 -12.45 -16.55 4.29
CA VAL A 10 -11.96 -15.43 5.10
C VAL A 10 -10.73 -14.80 4.46
N VAL A 11 -9.76 -15.61 4.03
CA VAL A 11 -8.55 -15.13 3.34
C VAL A 11 -8.92 -14.32 2.10
N ALA A 12 -9.79 -14.84 1.24
CA ALA A 12 -10.18 -14.15 0.01
C ALA A 12 -10.86 -12.80 0.29
N LYS A 13 -11.73 -12.73 1.30
CA LYS A 13 -12.39 -11.48 1.70
C LYS A 13 -11.39 -10.45 2.24
N GLN A 14 -10.41 -10.88 3.05
CA GLN A 14 -9.40 -9.96 3.57
C GLN A 14 -8.41 -9.53 2.48
N VAL A 15 -8.04 -10.43 1.55
CA VAL A 15 -7.21 -10.11 0.38
C VAL A 15 -7.95 -9.14 -0.55
N GLU A 16 -9.25 -9.30 -0.76
CA GLU A 16 -10.06 -8.35 -1.53
C GLU A 16 -9.99 -6.94 -0.90
N ALA A 17 -10.16 -6.83 0.42
CA ALA A 17 -10.04 -5.57 1.13
C ALA A 17 -8.62 -4.98 1.00
N PHE A 18 -7.59 -5.83 1.16
CA PHE A 18 -6.19 -5.45 1.02
C PHE A 18 -5.85 -4.95 -0.37
N VAL A 19 -6.31 -5.61 -1.44
CA VAL A 19 -6.04 -5.18 -2.82
C VAL A 19 -6.57 -3.76 -3.05
N ARG A 20 -7.78 -3.45 -2.54
CA ARG A 20 -8.35 -2.10 -2.67
C ARG A 20 -7.53 -1.07 -1.89
N GLU A 21 -7.22 -1.36 -0.63
CA GLU A 21 -6.42 -0.45 0.22
C GLU A 21 -5.01 -0.24 -0.35
N PHE A 22 -4.36 -1.32 -0.77
CA PHE A 22 -3.01 -1.29 -1.33
C PHE A 22 -2.92 -0.41 -2.57
N PHE A 23 -3.88 -0.47 -3.48
CA PHE A 23 -3.91 0.39 -4.66
C PHE A 23 -4.33 1.84 -4.38
N ASP A 24 -5.02 2.09 -3.27
CA ASP A 24 -5.33 3.46 -2.84
C ASP A 24 -4.08 4.17 -2.33
N GLN A 25 -3.33 3.49 -1.45
CA GLN A 25 -2.07 3.95 -0.87
C GLN A 25 -0.91 3.94 -1.90
N ASN A 26 -0.85 2.90 -2.74
CA ASN A 26 0.23 2.67 -3.71
C ASN A 26 -0.30 2.53 -5.13
N PRO A 27 -0.75 3.63 -5.75
CA PRO A 27 -1.31 3.57 -7.10
C PRO A 27 -0.30 3.12 -8.16
N LEU A 28 1.01 3.36 -7.95
CA LEU A 28 2.05 2.98 -8.92
C LEU A 28 2.48 1.52 -8.85
N SER A 29 2.15 0.84 -7.76
CA SER A 29 2.56 -0.53 -7.51
C SER A 29 1.78 -1.49 -8.40
N GLN A 30 2.27 -2.73 -8.50
CA GLN A 30 1.62 -3.80 -9.24
C GLN A 30 1.43 -4.98 -8.29
N ILE A 31 0.31 -5.67 -8.42
CA ILE A 31 0.04 -6.92 -7.70
C ILE A 31 -0.04 -8.06 -8.72
N GLY A 32 0.49 -9.21 -8.35
CA GLY A 32 0.26 -10.49 -9.01
C GLY A 32 -0.28 -11.48 -7.98
N LEU A 33 -1.22 -12.34 -8.37
CA LEU A 33 -1.79 -13.35 -7.49
C LEU A 33 -1.32 -14.72 -7.95
N VAL A 34 -0.76 -15.49 -7.02
CA VAL A 34 -0.31 -16.86 -7.22
C VAL A 34 -1.00 -17.76 -6.21
N THR A 35 -1.51 -18.89 -6.68
CA THR A 35 -2.08 -19.94 -5.83
C THR A 35 -1.22 -21.17 -5.86
N VAL A 36 -1.08 -21.80 -4.71
CA VAL A 36 -0.40 -23.09 -4.57
C VAL A 36 -1.43 -24.13 -4.20
N LYS A 37 -1.60 -25.14 -5.05
CA LYS A 37 -2.53 -26.25 -4.85
C LYS A 37 -2.03 -27.51 -5.52
N ASP A 38 -2.36 -28.67 -4.98
CA ASP A 38 -2.00 -29.97 -5.55
C ASP A 38 -0.49 -30.11 -5.85
N GLY A 39 0.37 -29.52 -5.02
CA GLY A 39 1.82 -29.51 -5.18
C GLY A 39 2.35 -28.56 -6.27
N VAL A 40 1.49 -27.78 -6.93
CA VAL A 40 1.86 -26.92 -8.06
C VAL A 40 1.50 -25.45 -7.79
N ALA A 41 2.38 -24.54 -8.21
CA ALA A 41 2.12 -23.11 -8.21
C ALA A 41 1.49 -22.66 -9.54
N ASN A 42 0.36 -21.98 -9.46
CA ASN A 42 -0.37 -21.47 -10.60
C ASN A 42 -0.55 -19.96 -10.47
N CYS A 43 -0.21 -19.21 -11.52
CA CYS A 43 -0.50 -17.78 -11.59
C CYS A 43 -2.01 -17.58 -11.82
N LEU A 44 -2.69 -16.89 -10.91
CA LEU A 44 -4.09 -16.49 -11.07
C LEU A 44 -4.21 -15.24 -11.94
N THR A 45 -3.34 -14.27 -11.69
CA THR A 45 -3.24 -13.02 -12.44
C THR A 45 -1.79 -12.58 -12.52
N ASP A 46 -1.39 -12.18 -13.72
CA ASP A 46 -0.09 -11.55 -13.95
C ASP A 46 0.05 -10.22 -13.17
N LEU A 47 1.28 -9.72 -13.08
CA LEU A 47 1.57 -8.41 -12.48
C LEU A 47 0.77 -7.31 -13.21
N GLY A 48 -0.12 -6.66 -12.48
CA GLY A 48 -1.03 -5.65 -13.01
C GLY A 48 -1.38 -4.57 -12.00
N GLY A 49 -1.96 -3.48 -12.50
CA GLY A 49 -2.40 -2.33 -11.70
C GLY A 49 -3.92 -2.22 -11.55
N SER A 50 -4.69 -3.24 -11.96
CA SER A 50 -6.15 -3.17 -12.00
C SER A 50 -6.78 -3.98 -10.86
N PRO A 51 -7.28 -3.34 -9.78
CA PRO A 51 -7.81 -4.04 -8.61
C PRO A 51 -8.97 -4.98 -8.96
N GLU A 52 -9.89 -4.52 -9.80
CA GLU A 52 -11.09 -5.30 -10.18
C GLU A 52 -10.73 -6.60 -10.93
N SER A 53 -9.65 -6.58 -11.72
CA SER A 53 -9.19 -7.77 -12.42
C SER A 53 -8.68 -8.85 -11.45
N HIS A 54 -7.94 -8.43 -10.42
CA HIS A 54 -7.42 -9.30 -9.37
C HIS A 54 -8.54 -9.84 -8.47
N ILE A 55 -9.46 -8.98 -8.06
CA ILE A 55 -10.59 -9.35 -7.20
C ILE A 55 -11.51 -10.35 -7.92
N LYS A 56 -11.82 -10.10 -9.20
CA LYS A 56 -12.63 -11.03 -10.00
C LYS A 56 -11.96 -12.39 -10.16
N ALA A 57 -10.64 -12.42 -10.40
CA ALA A 57 -9.89 -13.67 -10.53
C ALA A 57 -9.83 -14.45 -9.21
N LEU A 58 -9.65 -13.75 -8.08
CA LEU A 58 -9.63 -14.32 -6.74
C LEU A 58 -10.98 -14.97 -6.39
N MET A 59 -12.08 -14.22 -6.55
CA MET A 59 -13.43 -14.69 -6.23
C MET A 59 -13.91 -15.80 -7.17
N GLY A 60 -13.39 -15.86 -8.40
CA GLY A 60 -13.70 -16.91 -9.37
C GLY A 60 -13.06 -18.28 -9.07
N LYS A 61 -12.05 -18.37 -8.21
CA LYS A 61 -11.25 -19.60 -7.98
C LYS A 61 -11.02 -19.91 -6.49
N LEU A 62 -12.09 -19.95 -5.69
CA LEU A 62 -12.06 -20.19 -4.24
C LEU A 62 -11.84 -21.66 -3.79
N GLY A 63 -11.20 -22.49 -4.60
CA GLY A 63 -10.99 -23.92 -4.29
C GLY A 63 -9.64 -24.22 -3.65
N CYS A 64 -9.62 -25.03 -2.59
CA CYS A 64 -8.40 -25.60 -2.00
C CYS A 64 -8.37 -27.12 -2.22
N SER A 65 -7.25 -27.63 -2.69
CA SER A 65 -7.01 -29.07 -2.77
C SER A 65 -5.51 -29.38 -2.73
N GLY A 66 -5.19 -30.59 -2.28
CA GLY A 66 -3.85 -31.16 -2.27
C GLY A 66 -2.86 -30.44 -1.36
N ASP A 67 -1.59 -30.74 -1.58
CA ASP A 67 -0.48 -30.23 -0.77
C ASP A 67 0.03 -28.87 -1.28
N SER A 68 0.68 -28.11 -0.40
CA SER A 68 1.37 -26.88 -0.75
C SER A 68 2.83 -27.14 -1.09
N SER A 69 3.34 -26.51 -2.15
CA SER A 69 4.77 -26.45 -2.49
C SER A 69 5.25 -25.00 -2.51
N LEU A 70 6.07 -24.63 -1.53
CA LEU A 70 6.71 -23.32 -1.44
C LEU A 70 7.79 -23.13 -2.51
N GLN A 71 8.54 -24.18 -2.84
CA GLN A 71 9.60 -24.10 -3.84
C GLN A 71 9.05 -23.73 -5.22
N ASN A 72 8.02 -24.44 -5.69
CA ASN A 72 7.39 -24.14 -6.98
C ASN A 72 6.78 -22.72 -7.00
N ALA A 73 6.28 -22.25 -5.87
CA ALA A 73 5.75 -20.89 -5.74
C ALA A 73 6.86 -19.84 -5.86
N LEU A 74 7.96 -20.02 -5.14
CA LEU A 74 9.11 -19.11 -5.17
C LEU A 74 9.78 -19.09 -6.55
N ASP A 75 9.93 -20.24 -7.21
CA ASP A 75 10.52 -20.32 -8.55
C ASP A 75 9.65 -19.60 -9.59
N LEU A 76 8.32 -19.76 -9.53
CA LEU A 76 7.38 -19.05 -10.39
C LEU A 76 7.44 -17.52 -10.14
N VAL A 77 7.44 -17.13 -8.87
CA VAL A 77 7.49 -15.72 -8.46
C VAL A 77 8.82 -15.08 -8.84
N GLN A 78 9.94 -15.79 -8.70
CA GLN A 78 11.24 -15.33 -9.18
C GLN A 78 11.21 -15.04 -10.68
N GLY A 79 10.61 -15.93 -11.47
CA GLY A 79 10.41 -15.73 -12.91
C GLY A 79 9.61 -14.46 -13.23
N LEU A 80 8.51 -14.20 -12.50
CA LEU A 80 7.68 -13.01 -12.67
C LEU A 80 8.42 -11.72 -12.26
N LEU A 81 9.05 -11.72 -11.08
CA LEU A 81 9.73 -10.54 -10.53
C LEU A 81 11.06 -10.23 -11.23
N SER A 82 11.66 -11.20 -11.93
CA SER A 82 12.87 -10.98 -12.74
C SER A 82 12.65 -9.97 -13.88
N GLN A 83 11.40 -9.80 -14.34
CA GLN A 83 11.02 -8.84 -15.37
C GLN A 83 11.00 -7.40 -14.85
N ILE A 84 10.93 -7.22 -13.52
CA ILE A 84 10.89 -5.90 -12.90
C ILE A 84 12.31 -5.30 -12.91
N PRO A 85 12.47 -4.03 -13.33
CA PRO A 85 13.76 -3.33 -13.29
C PRO A 85 14.39 -3.32 -11.90
N SER A 86 15.72 -3.15 -11.85
CA SER A 86 16.49 -3.20 -10.59
C SER A 86 16.16 -2.10 -9.58
N TYR A 87 15.50 -1.01 -9.99
CA TYR A 87 15.02 0.05 -9.11
C TYR A 87 13.68 -0.27 -8.46
N GLY A 88 12.97 -1.30 -8.94
CA GLY A 88 11.70 -1.72 -8.37
C GLY A 88 11.92 -2.54 -7.11
N HIS A 89 11.15 -2.25 -6.07
CA HIS A 89 11.08 -3.13 -4.91
C HIS A 89 10.35 -4.42 -5.30
N ARG A 90 10.98 -5.55 -4.97
CA ARG A 90 10.45 -6.88 -5.25
C ARG A 90 10.02 -7.50 -3.94
N GLU A 91 8.70 -7.58 -3.75
CA GLU A 91 8.11 -8.05 -2.50
C GLU A 91 7.16 -9.22 -2.76
N VAL A 92 7.15 -10.17 -1.83
CA VAL A 92 6.30 -11.36 -1.87
C VAL A 92 5.63 -11.50 -0.52
N LEU A 93 4.30 -11.47 -0.51
CA LEU A 93 3.50 -11.75 0.68
C LEU A 93 2.87 -13.14 0.52
N ILE A 94 3.28 -14.09 1.37
CA ILE A 94 2.76 -15.46 1.36
C ILE A 94 1.74 -15.61 2.48
N LEU A 95 0.51 -15.95 2.12
CA LEU A 95 -0.53 -16.33 3.08
C LEU A 95 -0.54 -17.84 3.21
N TYR A 96 -0.03 -18.35 4.34
CA TYR A 96 0.26 -19.78 4.50
C TYR A 96 -0.66 -20.43 5.52
N SER A 97 -1.46 -21.42 5.08
CA SER A 97 -2.38 -22.16 5.95
C SER A 97 -1.89 -23.55 6.33
N ALA A 98 -1.01 -24.15 5.54
CA ALA A 98 -0.51 -25.50 5.77
C ALA A 98 0.55 -25.52 6.88
N LEU A 99 0.82 -26.70 7.43
CA LEU A 99 1.87 -26.93 8.43
C LEU A 99 3.09 -27.66 7.86
N SER A 100 2.98 -28.11 6.62
CA SER A 100 4.02 -28.80 5.86
C SER A 100 4.11 -28.20 4.47
N THR A 101 5.26 -28.38 3.83
CA THR A 101 5.47 -28.07 2.41
C THR A 101 6.00 -29.34 1.73
N CYS A 102 5.53 -29.61 0.52
CA CYS A 102 5.88 -30.77 -0.27
C CYS A 102 6.63 -30.29 -1.51
N ASP A 103 7.94 -30.13 -1.36
CA ASP A 103 8.81 -29.55 -2.38
C ASP A 103 9.65 -30.63 -3.08
N PRO A 104 9.90 -30.51 -4.40
CA PRO A 104 10.63 -31.52 -5.17
C PRO A 104 12.14 -31.55 -4.89
N GLY A 105 12.73 -30.44 -4.43
CA GLY A 105 14.16 -30.30 -4.17
C GLY A 105 14.46 -29.55 -2.87
N ASP A 106 15.69 -29.05 -2.75
CA ASP A 106 16.11 -28.30 -1.55
C ASP A 106 15.61 -26.85 -1.61
N ILE A 107 14.69 -26.52 -0.70
CA ILE A 107 14.14 -25.17 -0.55
C ILE A 107 15.20 -24.15 -0.10
N MET A 108 16.26 -24.58 0.58
CA MET A 108 17.31 -23.69 1.08
C MET A 108 18.08 -23.04 -0.08
N GLU A 109 18.31 -23.78 -1.16
CA GLU A 109 18.88 -23.24 -2.39
C GLU A 109 17.95 -22.21 -3.05
N THR A 110 16.65 -22.46 -3.07
CA THR A 110 15.66 -21.51 -3.60
C THR A 110 15.57 -20.24 -2.75
N ILE A 111 15.69 -20.34 -1.42
CA ILE A 111 15.79 -19.19 -0.52
C ILE A 111 17.02 -18.34 -0.87
N GLN A 112 18.16 -18.99 -1.08
CA GLN A 112 19.39 -18.31 -1.46
C GLN A 112 19.28 -17.61 -2.83
N LYS A 113 18.64 -18.24 -3.82
CA LYS A 113 18.32 -17.62 -5.11
C LYS A 113 17.42 -16.39 -4.98
N CYS A 114 16.43 -16.44 -4.09
CA CYS A 114 15.54 -15.30 -3.82
C CYS A 114 16.32 -14.12 -3.22
N LYS A 115 17.24 -14.41 -2.29
CA LYS A 115 18.13 -13.42 -1.67
C LYS A 115 19.06 -12.75 -2.70
N GLU A 116 19.67 -13.54 -3.58
CA GLU A 116 20.49 -13.03 -4.69
C GLU A 116 19.68 -12.15 -5.66
N SER A 117 18.41 -12.50 -5.87
CA SER A 117 17.46 -11.75 -6.69
C SER A 117 16.90 -10.50 -5.99
N LYS A 118 17.32 -10.20 -4.75
CA LYS A 118 16.86 -9.10 -3.90
C LYS A 118 15.34 -9.09 -3.70
N ILE A 119 14.74 -10.27 -3.57
CA ILE A 119 13.32 -10.44 -3.31
C ILE A 119 13.11 -10.49 -1.81
N ARG A 120 12.24 -9.62 -1.28
CA ARG A 120 11.83 -9.62 0.12
C ARG A 120 10.59 -10.48 0.29
N CYS A 121 10.67 -11.54 1.11
CA CYS A 121 9.56 -12.46 1.34
C CYS A 121 9.03 -12.30 2.76
N SER A 122 7.76 -11.94 2.90
CA SER A 122 7.04 -11.91 4.18
C SER A 122 5.96 -12.99 4.17
N VAL A 123 5.74 -13.64 5.31
CA VAL A 123 4.78 -14.74 5.43
C VAL A 123 3.85 -14.53 6.61
N ILE A 124 2.56 -14.67 6.37
CA ILE A 124 1.52 -14.69 7.41
C ILE A 124 0.99 -16.11 7.52
N GLY A 125 1.29 -16.77 8.64
CA GLY A 125 0.80 -18.10 8.98
C GLY A 125 -0.59 -18.04 9.62
N LEU A 126 -1.51 -18.91 9.22
CA LEU A 126 -2.87 -18.99 9.80
C LEU A 126 -3.01 -19.96 10.98
N SER A 127 -1.99 -20.76 11.29
CA SER A 127 -2.10 -21.81 12.31
C SER A 127 -0.90 -21.87 13.23
N ALA A 128 0.26 -22.29 12.73
CA ALA A 128 1.46 -22.41 13.55
C ALA A 128 2.68 -21.85 12.82
N GLU A 129 3.70 -21.56 13.61
CA GLU A 129 5.00 -21.14 13.12
C GLU A 129 5.71 -22.31 12.43
N MET A 130 6.22 -22.07 11.22
CA MET A 130 7.06 -23.02 10.48
C MET A 130 8.50 -22.53 10.43
N PHE A 131 9.44 -23.41 10.77
CA PHE A 131 10.87 -23.12 10.76
C PHE A 131 11.35 -22.62 9.39
N ILE A 132 10.94 -23.29 8.30
CA ILE A 132 11.35 -22.92 6.93
C ILE A 132 10.84 -21.52 6.57
N CYS A 133 9.59 -21.20 6.87
CA CYS A 133 9.01 -19.88 6.59
C CYS A 133 9.69 -18.78 7.42
N LYS A 134 10.02 -19.06 8.69
CA LYS A 134 10.77 -18.14 9.55
C LYS A 134 12.16 -17.86 8.96
N HIS A 135 12.86 -18.91 8.54
CA HIS A 135 14.18 -18.80 7.93
C HIS A 135 14.15 -18.01 6.62
N LEU A 136 13.16 -18.29 5.74
CA LEU A 136 12.92 -17.52 4.51
C LEU A 136 12.76 -16.01 4.80
N CYS A 137 11.93 -15.63 5.78
CA CYS A 137 11.73 -14.22 6.11
C CYS A 137 13.01 -13.58 6.66
N GLN A 138 13.74 -14.27 7.53
CA GLN A 138 14.99 -13.77 8.11
C GLN A 138 16.07 -13.53 7.05
N ASP A 139 16.22 -14.46 6.11
CA ASP A 139 17.26 -14.39 5.09
C ASP A 139 16.97 -13.36 3.99
N THR A 140 15.69 -13.12 3.70
CA THR A 140 15.23 -12.16 2.69
C THR A 140 14.90 -10.77 3.26
N GLY A 141 14.96 -10.60 4.60
CA GLY A 141 14.64 -9.33 5.28
C GLY A 141 13.14 -9.01 5.36
N GLY A 142 12.27 -10.02 5.23
CA GLY A 142 10.83 -9.90 5.45
C GLY A 142 10.41 -10.13 6.91
N SER A 143 9.09 -10.21 7.14
CA SER A 143 8.51 -10.51 8.45
C SER A 143 7.75 -11.83 8.45
N TYR A 144 7.77 -12.54 9.57
CA TYR A 144 6.98 -13.74 9.81
C TYR A 144 6.00 -13.50 10.95
N SER A 145 4.70 -13.59 10.68
CA SER A 145 3.64 -13.35 11.66
C SER A 145 2.63 -14.50 11.66
N VAL A 146 2.06 -14.81 12.82
CA VAL A 146 1.02 -15.85 12.95
C VAL A 146 -0.28 -15.21 13.39
N ALA A 147 -1.33 -15.40 12.60
CA ALA A 147 -2.66 -14.91 12.89
C ALA A 147 -3.33 -15.75 13.98
N LEU A 148 -3.98 -15.07 14.93
CA LEU A 148 -4.68 -15.69 16.06
C LEU A 148 -6.18 -15.80 15.79
N ASP A 149 -6.75 -14.72 15.26
CA ASP A 149 -8.17 -14.54 14.97
C ASP A 149 -8.36 -13.76 13.65
N GLU A 150 -9.60 -13.66 13.16
CA GLU A 150 -9.93 -12.93 11.91
C GLU A 150 -9.55 -11.46 11.95
N SER A 151 -9.77 -10.77 13.08
CA SER A 151 -9.37 -9.36 13.25
C SER A 151 -7.86 -9.21 13.18
N HIS A 152 -7.12 -10.03 13.92
CA HIS A 152 -5.66 -10.01 13.92
C HIS A 152 -5.10 -10.33 12.52
N PHE A 153 -5.68 -11.28 11.80
CA PHE A 153 -5.29 -11.57 10.42
C PHE A 153 -5.49 -10.36 9.50
N LYS A 154 -6.62 -9.64 9.64
CA LYS A 154 -6.87 -8.41 8.88
C LYS A 154 -5.81 -7.34 9.19
N GLU A 155 -5.50 -7.14 10.47
CA GLU A 155 -4.46 -6.19 10.90
C GLU A 155 -3.09 -6.52 10.28
N LEU A 156 -2.66 -7.79 10.36
CA LEU A 156 -1.40 -8.25 9.81
C LEU A 156 -1.30 -8.05 8.29
N ILE A 157 -2.39 -8.30 7.56
CA ILE A 157 -2.43 -8.06 6.12
C ILE A 157 -2.34 -6.55 5.83
N MET A 158 -3.08 -5.72 6.57
CA MET A 158 -3.12 -4.27 6.35
C MET A 158 -1.81 -3.59 6.72
N GLU A 159 -1.01 -4.16 7.62
CA GLU A 159 0.35 -3.68 7.92
C GLU A 159 1.28 -3.72 6.69
N HIS A 160 0.99 -4.60 5.72
CA HIS A 160 1.70 -4.67 4.45
C HIS A 160 1.14 -3.76 3.35
N ALA A 161 0.10 -2.97 3.64
CA ALA A 161 -0.43 -1.99 2.69
C ALA A 161 0.53 -0.80 2.47
N PRO A 162 1.08 -0.13 3.51
CA PRO A 162 2.07 0.93 3.28
C PRO A 162 3.39 0.36 2.74
N PRO A 163 4.10 1.11 1.88
CA PRO A 163 5.38 0.68 1.35
C PRO A 163 6.40 0.61 2.50
N PRO A 164 7.12 -0.50 2.67
CA PRO A 164 8.08 -0.59 3.73
C PRO A 164 9.30 0.30 3.47
N PRO A 165 10.06 0.67 4.53
CA PRO A 165 11.26 1.46 4.35
C PRO A 165 12.28 0.68 3.50
N ALA A 166 12.78 1.32 2.45
CA ALA A 166 13.85 0.77 1.63
C ALA A 166 15.12 0.61 2.47
N ILE A 167 15.76 -0.56 2.38
CA ILE A 167 17.10 -0.75 2.94
C ILE A 167 18.05 0.13 2.13
N ALA A 168 18.77 1.03 2.81
CA ALA A 168 19.58 2.09 2.19
C ALA A 168 20.58 1.57 1.14
N GLU A 169 21.10 0.35 1.31
CA GLU A 169 22.04 -0.30 0.38
C GLU A 169 21.42 -0.64 -0.99
N PHE A 170 20.09 -0.76 -1.09
CA PHE A 170 19.38 -1.11 -2.31
C PHE A 170 18.63 0.06 -2.94
N ALA A 171 18.58 1.21 -2.27
CA ALA A 171 17.87 2.41 -2.70
C ALA A 171 18.70 3.26 -3.68
N ILE A 172 19.05 2.72 -4.85
CA ILE A 172 19.70 3.50 -5.90
C ILE A 172 18.64 4.39 -6.55
N ALA A 173 18.73 5.70 -6.31
CA ALA A 173 17.85 6.69 -6.91
C ALA A 173 18.01 6.70 -8.45
N ASN A 174 17.01 6.16 -9.14
CA ASN A 174 16.95 6.14 -10.60
C ASN A 174 15.86 7.08 -11.10
N LEU A 175 16.19 7.90 -12.09
CA LEU A 175 15.23 8.81 -12.72
C LEU A 175 14.42 8.06 -13.79
N ILE A 176 13.12 7.89 -13.52
CA ILE A 176 12.20 7.22 -14.43
C ILE A 176 11.45 8.28 -15.25
N LYS A 177 11.38 8.08 -16.57
CA LYS A 177 10.55 8.93 -17.45
C LYS A 177 9.09 8.49 -17.33
N MET A 178 8.24 9.36 -16.82
CA MET A 178 6.80 9.15 -16.73
C MET A 178 6.05 10.03 -17.74
N GLY A 179 4.88 9.57 -18.18
CA GLY A 179 3.98 10.32 -19.06
C GLY A 179 2.70 10.69 -18.36
N PHE A 180 2.33 11.97 -18.42
CA PHE A 180 1.02 12.47 -17.97
C PHE A 180 0.07 12.55 -19.16
N PRO A 181 -0.84 11.59 -19.34
CA PRO A 181 -1.74 11.60 -20.47
C PRO A 181 -2.88 12.61 -20.26
N GLN A 182 -3.34 13.19 -21.36
CA GLN A 182 -4.53 14.05 -21.33
C GLN A 182 -5.79 13.19 -21.38
N ARG A 183 -6.77 13.53 -20.53
CA ARG A 183 -8.10 12.92 -20.55
C ARG A 183 -8.87 13.42 -21.78
N ALA A 184 -9.34 12.48 -22.60
CA ALA A 184 -10.21 12.79 -23.73
C ALA A 184 -11.61 13.18 -23.23
N GLY A 185 -12.29 14.05 -23.98
CA GLY A 185 -13.64 14.50 -23.66
C GLY A 185 -14.66 13.35 -23.59
N GLU A 186 -15.69 13.53 -22.77
CA GLU A 186 -16.78 12.57 -22.61
C GLU A 186 -17.50 12.35 -23.95
N GLY A 187 -17.73 11.08 -24.30
CA GLY A 187 -18.36 10.67 -25.56
C GLY A 187 -17.39 10.35 -26.71
N SER A 188 -16.07 10.46 -26.51
CA SER A 188 -15.13 10.05 -27.56
C SER A 188 -15.11 8.52 -27.72
N ILE A 189 -15.41 8.04 -28.92
CA ILE A 189 -15.28 6.62 -29.27
C ILE A 189 -13.84 6.38 -29.69
N SER A 190 -13.18 5.42 -29.05
CA SER A 190 -11.86 5.00 -29.50
C SER A 190 -11.56 3.54 -29.27
N ILE A 191 -10.73 3.02 -30.17
CA ILE A 191 -10.12 1.71 -30.01
C ILE A 191 -9.05 1.83 -28.93
N CYS A 192 -9.23 1.13 -27.82
CA CYS A 192 -8.27 1.07 -26.74
C CYS A 192 -7.08 0.20 -27.17
N SER A 193 -5.86 0.72 -27.10
CA SER A 193 -4.65 -0.04 -27.43
C SER A 193 -4.38 -1.19 -26.45
N CYS A 194 -4.97 -1.18 -25.25
CA CYS A 194 -4.80 -2.23 -24.24
C CYS A 194 -5.65 -3.47 -24.54
N HIS A 195 -6.92 -3.28 -24.88
CA HIS A 195 -7.89 -4.38 -25.08
C HIS A 195 -8.17 -4.66 -26.56
N LYS A 196 -7.73 -3.78 -27.47
CA LYS A 196 -8.07 -3.81 -28.90
C LYS A 196 -9.57 -3.77 -29.18
N GLU A 197 -10.33 -3.29 -28.19
CA GLU A 197 -11.78 -3.14 -28.24
C GLU A 197 -12.15 -1.66 -28.33
N VAL A 198 -13.29 -1.40 -28.96
CA VAL A 198 -13.89 -0.06 -28.98
C VAL A 198 -14.47 0.21 -27.59
N LYS A 199 -13.86 1.11 -26.84
CA LYS A 199 -14.44 1.60 -25.58
C LYS A 199 -15.06 2.97 -25.84
N VAL A 200 -16.31 3.11 -25.38
CA VAL A 200 -17.04 4.38 -25.37
C VAL A 200 -16.85 4.98 -23.98
N GLY A 201 -16.27 6.17 -23.89
CA GLY A 201 -16.11 6.89 -22.63
C GLY A 201 -14.73 7.50 -22.41
N VAL A 202 -14.32 7.54 -21.14
CA VAL A 202 -13.07 8.19 -20.72
C VAL A 202 -11.87 7.41 -21.27
N GLY A 203 -11.10 8.08 -22.14
CA GLY A 203 -9.84 7.57 -22.67
C GLY A 203 -8.70 8.53 -22.36
N TYR A 204 -7.50 7.98 -22.20
CA TYR A 204 -6.28 8.73 -21.93
C TYR A 204 -5.37 8.66 -23.14
N THR A 205 -4.82 9.80 -23.55
CA THR A 205 -3.93 9.86 -24.72
C THR A 205 -2.47 9.92 -24.27
N CYS A 206 -1.68 8.93 -24.68
CA CYS A 206 -0.24 8.88 -24.40
C CYS A 206 0.46 10.13 -24.99
N PRO A 207 1.28 10.87 -24.22
CA PRO A 207 1.92 12.08 -24.70
C PRO A 207 2.97 11.81 -25.80
N ARG A 208 3.61 10.62 -25.78
CA ARG A 208 4.71 10.26 -26.69
C ARG A 208 4.23 9.70 -28.02
N CYS A 209 3.40 8.65 -28.01
CA CYS A 209 2.97 7.97 -29.23
C CYS A 209 1.50 8.23 -29.62
N LYS A 210 0.78 9.05 -28.84
CA LYS A 210 -0.65 9.35 -29.03
C LYS A 210 -1.59 8.13 -29.01
N ALA A 211 -1.10 6.97 -28.57
CA ALA A 211 -1.92 5.80 -28.30
C ALA A 211 -2.98 6.10 -27.24
N ARG A 212 -4.16 5.51 -27.40
CA ARG A 212 -5.27 5.67 -26.45
C ARG A 212 -5.35 4.48 -25.49
N VAL A 213 -5.50 4.80 -24.22
CA VAL A 213 -5.50 3.87 -23.10
C VAL A 213 -6.78 4.08 -22.29
N CYS A 214 -7.36 3.01 -21.75
CA CYS A 214 -8.63 3.11 -21.01
C CYS A 214 -8.47 3.43 -19.52
N GLU A 215 -7.40 2.96 -18.89
CA GLU A 215 -7.22 3.03 -17.43
C GLU A 215 -5.80 3.48 -17.10
N LEU A 216 -5.66 4.16 -15.96
CA LEU A 216 -4.39 4.58 -15.39
C LEU A 216 -4.32 4.07 -13.95
N PRO A 217 -3.12 3.79 -13.44
CA PRO A 217 -1.83 3.84 -14.13
C PRO A 217 -1.55 2.58 -14.95
N THR A 218 -0.87 2.73 -16.08
CA THR A 218 -0.49 1.58 -16.92
C THR A 218 0.66 1.93 -17.86
N ASP A 219 1.35 0.90 -18.35
CA ASP A 219 2.41 1.07 -19.33
C ASP A 219 1.86 1.12 -20.76
N CYS A 220 2.33 2.08 -21.53
CA CYS A 220 1.91 2.21 -22.92
C CYS A 220 2.47 1.05 -23.77
N ARG A 221 1.60 0.19 -24.29
CA ARG A 221 1.95 -0.98 -25.11
C ARG A 221 2.71 -0.66 -26.41
N ILE A 222 2.70 0.60 -26.87
CA ILE A 222 3.39 1.01 -28.11
C ILE A 222 4.79 1.55 -27.83
N CYS A 223 4.95 2.39 -26.80
CA CYS A 223 6.21 3.11 -26.55
C CYS A 223 6.89 2.77 -25.21
N GLY A 224 6.29 1.89 -24.40
CA GLY A 224 6.80 1.47 -23.10
C GLY A 224 6.82 2.57 -22.03
N LEU A 225 6.22 3.73 -22.28
CA LEU A 225 6.18 4.83 -21.31
C LEU A 225 5.13 4.54 -20.23
N GLN A 226 5.53 4.63 -18.96
CA GLN A 226 4.61 4.53 -17.82
C GLN A 226 3.68 5.74 -17.79
N LEU A 227 2.37 5.50 -17.88
CA LEU A 227 1.35 6.54 -17.88
C LEU A 227 0.71 6.65 -16.50
N VAL A 228 0.75 7.86 -15.94
CA VAL A 228 0.30 8.16 -14.58
C VAL A 228 -0.44 9.49 -14.54
N SER A 229 -1.37 9.61 -13.61
CA SER A 229 -2.08 10.86 -13.34
C SER A 229 -1.39 11.60 -12.18
N SER A 230 -1.48 12.93 -12.14
CA SER A 230 -0.96 13.72 -11.02
C SER A 230 -1.58 13.30 -9.67
N PRO A 231 -2.90 12.99 -9.58
CA PRO A 231 -3.49 12.45 -8.36
C PRO A 231 -2.84 11.15 -7.86
N HIS A 232 -2.40 10.26 -8.76
CA HIS A 232 -1.74 9.02 -8.34
C HIS A 232 -0.41 9.30 -7.65
N LEU A 233 0.38 10.24 -8.16
CA LEU A 233 1.63 10.64 -7.49
C LEU A 233 1.37 11.36 -6.17
N ALA A 234 0.35 12.22 -6.13
CA ALA A 234 -0.03 12.93 -4.92
C ALA A 234 -0.52 12.00 -3.80
N ARG A 235 -1.13 10.87 -4.14
CA ARG A 235 -1.51 9.84 -3.16
C ARG A 235 -0.31 9.07 -2.60
N SER A 236 0.87 9.05 -3.21
CA SER A 236 2.03 8.43 -2.57
C SER A 236 2.86 9.42 -1.74
N TYR A 237 2.48 10.71 -1.75
CA TYR A 237 3.25 11.78 -1.12
C TYR A 237 3.23 11.73 0.41
N HIS A 238 2.16 11.20 1.03
CA HIS A 238 2.06 11.12 2.49
C HIS A 238 3.03 10.09 3.10
N HIS A 239 3.38 9.04 2.36
CA HIS A 239 4.43 8.10 2.77
C HIS A 239 5.83 8.72 2.70
N LEU A 240 6.05 9.64 1.74
CA LEU A 240 7.35 10.32 1.59
C LEU A 240 7.56 11.42 2.64
N PHE A 241 6.47 12.06 3.09
CA PHE A 241 6.52 13.16 4.04
C PHE A 241 5.44 13.01 5.11
N PRO A 242 5.56 12.03 6.02
CA PRO A 242 4.59 11.84 7.08
C PRO A 242 4.53 13.06 8.00
N ILE A 243 3.34 13.30 8.56
CA ILE A 243 3.18 14.30 9.61
C ILE A 243 3.85 13.76 10.88
N ALA A 244 4.63 14.61 11.54
CA ALA A 244 5.18 14.29 12.85
C ALA A 244 4.03 14.17 13.87
N PRO A 245 4.03 13.15 14.74
CA PRO A 245 3.01 12.99 15.76
C PRO A 245 2.89 14.27 16.58
N PHE A 246 1.65 14.61 16.96
CA PHE A 246 1.41 15.83 17.73
C PHE A 246 1.80 15.63 19.19
N ASP A 247 2.29 16.70 19.80
CA ASP A 247 2.74 16.68 21.20
C ASP A 247 1.52 16.73 22.12
N GLU A 248 1.45 15.80 23.08
CA GLU A 248 0.44 15.84 24.13
C GLU A 248 0.66 17.07 25.01
N VAL A 249 -0.37 17.91 25.15
CA VAL A 249 -0.28 19.11 25.99
C VAL A 249 -0.80 18.79 27.37
N THR A 250 0.08 18.79 28.37
CA THR A 250 -0.32 18.56 29.76
C THR A 250 -1.22 19.71 30.25
N PRO A 251 -2.34 19.42 30.93
CA PRO A 251 -3.29 20.46 31.34
C PRO A 251 -2.79 21.47 32.38
N LEU A 252 -1.60 21.24 32.95
CA LEU A 252 -0.98 22.11 33.97
C LEU A 252 -0.70 23.53 33.45
N CYS A 253 -0.67 23.74 32.14
CA CYS A 253 -0.41 25.04 31.51
C CYS A 253 -1.65 25.95 31.37
N LEU A 254 -2.85 25.52 31.84
CA LEU A 254 -4.09 26.30 31.74
C LEU A 254 -4.26 27.41 32.81
N ASN A 255 -3.36 27.50 33.80
CA ASN A 255 -3.46 28.53 34.85
C ASN A 255 -2.98 29.93 34.42
N ASP A 256 -2.50 30.12 33.18
CA ASP A 256 -2.21 31.46 32.64
C ASP A 256 -3.49 32.08 32.03
N PRO A 257 -4.02 33.20 32.57
CA PRO A 257 -5.25 33.85 32.10
C PRO A 257 -5.19 34.35 30.64
N ARG A 258 -4.01 34.35 29.99
CA ARG A 258 -3.84 34.70 28.57
C ARG A 258 -4.15 33.56 27.58
N ASN A 259 -4.32 32.32 28.04
CA ASN A 259 -4.56 31.14 27.18
C ASN A 259 -6.05 30.79 26.97
N ARG A 260 -7.01 31.54 27.50
CA ARG A 260 -8.46 31.24 27.35
C ARG A 260 -8.95 31.24 25.89
N SER A 261 -8.28 31.97 25.00
CA SER A 261 -8.58 32.03 23.55
C SER A 261 -8.07 30.81 22.75
N ARG A 262 -7.37 29.86 23.40
CA ARG A 262 -6.84 28.62 22.80
C ARG A 262 -7.62 27.37 23.19
N SER A 263 -8.85 27.54 23.64
CA SER A 263 -9.71 26.46 24.15
C SER A 263 -10.57 25.80 23.07
N THR A 264 -10.34 26.07 21.79
CA THR A 264 -11.05 25.45 20.67
C THR A 264 -10.09 24.72 19.74
N CYS A 265 -10.55 23.58 19.22
CA CYS A 265 -9.83 22.81 18.23
C CYS A 265 -9.72 23.61 16.92
N PHE A 266 -8.53 23.71 16.35
CA PHE A 266 -8.36 24.44 15.08
C PHE A 266 -9.07 23.76 13.90
N GLY A 267 -9.25 22.44 13.94
CA GLY A 267 -9.92 21.67 12.89
C GLY A 267 -11.44 21.79 12.95
N CYS A 268 -12.05 21.28 14.02
CA CYS A 268 -13.51 21.19 14.15
C CYS A 268 -14.16 22.38 14.90
N GLN A 269 -13.37 23.32 15.42
CA GLN A 269 -13.82 24.49 16.21
C GLN A 269 -14.56 24.15 17.51
N GLN A 270 -14.64 22.88 17.89
CA GLN A 270 -15.23 22.45 19.16
C GLN A 270 -14.38 22.88 20.34
N SER A 271 -15.01 23.09 21.50
CA SER A 271 -14.29 23.41 22.73
C SER A 271 -13.52 22.19 23.23
N LEU A 272 -12.24 22.38 23.56
CA LEU A 272 -11.35 21.39 24.17
C LEU A 272 -11.60 21.25 25.69
N LEU A 273 -12.57 21.98 26.23
CA LEU A 273 -13.04 21.88 27.60
C LEU A 273 -14.21 20.90 27.65
N SER A 274 -14.00 19.73 28.26
CA SER A 274 -15.06 18.74 28.44
C SER A 274 -16.09 19.24 29.46
N SER A 275 -17.36 18.83 29.28
CA SER A 275 -18.48 19.08 30.19
C SER A 275 -18.14 18.67 31.62
N GLY A 276 -17.74 19.65 32.45
CA GLY A 276 -17.32 19.42 33.85
C GLY A 276 -16.03 20.10 34.32
N ASN A 277 -15.54 21.15 33.65
CA ASN A 277 -14.34 21.93 34.06
C ASN A 277 -13.04 21.11 34.18
N LYS A 278 -13.01 19.89 33.66
CA LYS A 278 -11.78 19.10 33.49
C LYS A 278 -11.23 19.37 32.09
N PRO A 279 -9.95 19.74 31.96
CA PRO A 279 -9.33 19.90 30.66
C PRO A 279 -9.36 18.56 29.91
N GLY A 280 -9.96 18.54 28.72
CA GLY A 280 -9.87 17.38 27.85
C GLY A 280 -8.43 17.16 27.39
N LEU A 281 -8.08 15.93 27.04
CA LEU A 281 -6.82 15.65 26.36
C LEU A 281 -6.86 16.32 24.98
N TYR A 282 -5.86 17.15 24.70
CA TYR A 282 -5.68 17.77 23.39
C TYR A 282 -4.20 17.75 23.02
N VAL A 283 -3.95 17.79 21.72
CA VAL A 283 -2.62 17.64 21.14
C VAL A 283 -2.25 18.91 20.38
N ALA A 284 -0.95 19.21 20.29
CA ALA A 284 -0.43 20.37 19.60
C ALA A 284 0.54 19.96 18.49
N CYS A 285 0.39 20.57 17.32
CA CYS A 285 1.32 20.34 16.22
C CYS A 285 2.68 21.01 16.52
N PRO A 286 3.82 20.29 16.43
CA PRO A 286 5.14 20.85 16.77
C PRO A 286 5.57 21.99 15.84
N LYS A 287 5.08 22.01 14.59
CA LYS A 287 5.43 23.02 13.57
C LYS A 287 4.62 24.30 13.71
N CYS A 288 3.28 24.19 13.70
CA CYS A 288 2.40 25.37 13.71
C CYS A 288 1.93 25.79 15.11
N LYS A 289 2.18 24.95 16.14
CA LYS A 289 1.77 25.16 17.54
C LYS A 289 0.26 25.40 17.73
N LYS A 290 -0.56 24.92 16.79
CA LYS A 290 -2.03 24.94 16.89
C LYS A 290 -2.52 23.68 17.59
N HIS A 291 -3.66 23.80 18.28
CA HIS A 291 -4.25 22.74 19.09
C HIS A 291 -5.34 21.99 18.33
N PHE A 292 -5.39 20.67 18.51
CA PHE A 292 -6.37 19.77 17.90
C PHE A 292 -6.95 18.84 18.97
N CYS A 293 -8.22 18.45 18.80
CA CYS A 293 -8.81 17.36 19.58
C CYS A 293 -8.33 16.00 19.05
N LEU A 294 -8.50 14.93 19.83
CA LEU A 294 -8.08 13.57 19.45
C LEU A 294 -8.74 13.09 18.15
N GLU A 295 -10.02 13.41 17.92
CA GLU A 295 -10.70 13.03 16.67
C GLU A 295 -10.09 13.72 15.45
N CYS A 296 -9.75 15.01 15.58
CA CYS A 296 -9.05 15.73 14.51
C CYS A 296 -7.63 15.21 14.32
N ASP A 297 -6.96 14.80 15.40
CA ASP A 297 -5.62 14.21 15.33
C ASP A 297 -5.62 12.90 14.54
N ILE A 298 -6.54 11.99 14.86
CA ILE A 298 -6.76 10.73 14.13
C ILE A 298 -7.07 11.04 12.66
N TYR A 299 -8.01 11.93 12.39
CA TYR A 299 -8.38 12.27 11.02
C TYR A 299 -7.21 12.89 10.21
N ILE A 300 -6.39 13.72 10.86
CA ILE A 300 -5.22 14.34 10.23
C ILE A 300 -4.17 13.28 9.88
N HIS A 301 -3.91 12.33 10.78
CA HIS A 301 -2.87 11.32 10.60
C HIS A 301 -3.30 10.13 9.74
N GLU A 302 -4.58 9.75 9.73
CA GLU A 302 -5.08 8.58 8.99
C GLU A 302 -5.68 8.92 7.62
N SER A 303 -6.32 10.08 7.46
CA SER A 303 -7.08 10.41 6.25
C SER A 303 -6.49 11.61 5.50
N LEU A 304 -6.33 12.74 6.18
CA LEU A 304 -5.98 14.00 5.52
C LEU A 304 -4.50 14.06 5.12
N HIS A 305 -3.64 13.45 5.94
CA HIS A 305 -2.18 13.45 5.83
C HIS A 305 -1.54 14.84 5.65
N ASN A 306 -2.30 15.90 5.94
CA ASN A 306 -1.83 17.28 5.96
C ASN A 306 -2.33 17.99 7.21
N CYS A 307 -1.46 18.74 7.89
CA CYS A 307 -1.88 19.54 9.04
C CYS A 307 -2.54 20.85 8.54
N PRO A 308 -3.84 21.08 8.79
CA PRO A 308 -4.52 22.30 8.33
C PRO A 308 -3.86 23.57 8.88
N GLY A 309 -3.27 23.46 10.07
CA GLY A 309 -2.57 24.56 10.72
C GLY A 309 -1.35 25.04 9.96
N CYS A 310 -0.53 24.10 9.48
CA CYS A 310 0.69 24.36 8.70
C CYS A 310 0.36 24.92 7.31
N GLU A 311 -0.63 24.34 6.61
CA GLU A 311 -1.03 24.83 5.28
C GLU A 311 -1.63 26.24 5.35
N SER A 312 -2.41 26.55 6.39
CA SER A 312 -2.92 27.92 6.60
C SER A 312 -1.79 28.94 6.78
N LEU A 313 -0.68 28.56 7.43
CA LEU A 313 0.46 29.45 7.67
C LEU A 313 1.30 29.69 6.40
N ARG A 314 1.37 28.69 5.51
CA ARG A 314 2.07 28.82 4.22
C ARG A 314 1.47 29.92 3.34
N HIS A 315 0.17 30.12 3.40
CA HIS A 315 -0.52 31.17 2.62
C HIS A 315 -0.44 32.56 3.25
N SER A 316 -0.15 32.69 4.54
CA SER A 316 -0.04 33.98 5.22
C SER A 316 1.33 34.66 5.12
N ASN A 317 2.38 33.94 4.73
CA ASN A 317 3.68 34.53 4.42
C ASN A 317 3.92 34.46 2.90
N PRO A 318 3.52 35.48 2.10
CA PRO A 318 4.10 35.61 0.78
C PRO A 318 5.60 35.83 0.96
N ILE A 319 6.38 34.97 0.30
CA ILE A 319 7.83 35.00 0.24
C ILE A 319 8.25 36.41 -0.19
N VAL A 320 8.79 37.21 0.72
CA VAL A 320 9.66 38.33 0.34
C VAL A 320 10.93 37.66 -0.17
N ALA A 321 11.03 37.53 -1.49
CA ALA A 321 12.27 37.17 -2.16
C ALA A 321 13.27 38.30 -1.87
N ASN A 322 14.15 38.07 -0.90
CA ASN A 322 15.38 38.84 -0.81
C ASN A 322 16.34 38.25 -1.85
N GLU A 323 16.44 38.91 -3.00
CA GLU A 323 17.66 38.90 -3.80
C GLU A 323 18.75 39.62 -3.00
N GLY A 324 19.88 38.95 -2.82
CA GLY A 324 21.09 39.45 -2.18
C GLY A 324 22.23 38.46 -2.37
#